data_AF-A0AAJ5VX08-F1
#
_entry.id   AF-A0AAJ5VX08-F1
#
_cell.length_a   1.000
_cell.length_b   1.000
_cell.length_c   1.000
_cell.angle_alpha   90.00
_cell.angle_beta   90.00
_cell.angle_gamma   90.00
#
_symmetry.space_group_name_H-M   'P 1'
#
loop_
_entity.id
_entity.type
_entity.pdbx_description
1 polymer ?
#
loop_
_entity_poly.entity_id
_entity_poly.type
_entity_poly.pdbx_seq_one_letter_code
_entity_poly.pdbx_strand_id
1 'polypeptide(L)' 'MSDDNKMPPSVSLGVVNGQHFVHVYEDGERKKLGPFSTAAQAADVAARESKRLGLGR' A
#
# COMPACT_ATOMS: atom_id res chain seq x y z
N MET A 1 26.12 -0.55 -15.13
CA MET A 1 24.93 0.15 -15.65
C MET A 1 23.82 -0.18 -14.67
N SER A 2 23.40 0.81 -13.89
CA SER A 2 22.51 0.64 -12.74
C SER A 2 21.07 0.72 -13.21
N ASP A 3 20.49 -0.41 -13.58
CA ASP A 3 19.05 -0.51 -13.82
C ASP A 3 18.40 -1.32 -12.69
N ASP A 4 18.58 -0.83 -11.46
CA ASP A 4 17.74 -1.18 -10.33
C ASP A 4 16.42 -0.39 -10.50
N ASN A 5 15.65 -0.70 -11.54
CA ASN A 5 14.31 -0.15 -11.74
C ASN A 5 13.30 -0.85 -10.82
N LYS A 6 13.68 -1.07 -9.55
CA LYS A 6 12.74 -1.48 -8.51
C LYS A 6 11.87 -0.27 -8.21
N MET A 7 10.54 -0.41 -8.36
CA MET A 7 9.63 0.64 -7.91
C MET A 7 9.93 0.97 -6.45
N PRO A 8 10.05 2.26 -6.10
CA PRO A 8 10.25 2.64 -4.71
C PRO A 8 9.06 2.13 -3.88
N PRO A 9 9.30 1.82 -2.59
CA PRO A 9 8.22 1.39 -1.72
C PRO A 9 7.07 2.42 -1.77
N SER A 10 5.84 1.94 -1.84
CA SER A 10 4.67 2.81 -1.93
C SER A 10 3.44 2.14 -1.35
N VAL A 11 2.49 2.96 -0.91
CA VAL A 11 1.19 2.50 -0.39
C VAL A 11 0.10 3.25 -1.14
N SER A 12 -0.94 2.53 -1.57
CA SER A 12 -2.06 3.09 -2.32
C SER A 12 -3.38 2.48 -1.83
N LEU A 13 -4.45 3.27 -1.79
CA LEU A 13 -5.79 2.76 -1.55
C LEU A 13 -6.50 2.42 -2.87
N GLY A 14 -7.24 1.31 -2.86
CA GLY A 14 -8.11 0.91 -3.96
C GLY A 14 -9.51 0.54 -3.47
N VAL A 15 -10.50 0.66 -4.36
CA VAL A 15 -11.87 0.20 -4.11
C VAL A 15 -12.29 -0.71 -5.26
N VAL A 16 -12.77 -1.91 -4.95
CA VAL A 16 -13.27 -2.88 -5.94
C VAL A 16 -14.59 -3.44 -5.42
N ASN A 17 -15.66 -3.34 -6.21
CA ASN A 17 -17.01 -3.80 -5.83
C ASN A 17 -17.49 -3.25 -4.46
N GLY A 18 -17.20 -1.98 -4.16
CA GLY A 18 -17.56 -1.35 -2.89
C GLY A 18 -16.71 -1.77 -1.69
N GLN A 19 -15.75 -2.68 -1.88
CA GLN A 19 -14.80 -3.10 -0.85
C GLN A 19 -13.51 -2.29 -0.96
N HIS A 20 -12.95 -1.90 0.18
CA HIS A 20 -11.73 -1.11 0.25
C HIS A 20 -10.51 -2.02 0.40
N PHE A 21 -9.39 -1.66 -0.21
CA PHE A 21 -8.14 -2.41 -0.18
C PHE A 21 -6.96 -1.47 -0.05
N VAL A 22 -5.86 -1.99 0.49
CA VAL A 22 -4.57 -1.31 0.52
C VAL A 22 -3.59 -2.09 -0.32
N HIS A 23 -2.97 -1.43 -1.28
CA HIS A 23 -1.87 -1.96 -2.07
C HIS A 23 -0.56 -1.46 -1.47
N VAL A 24 0.33 -2.38 -1.17
CA VAL A 24 1.67 -2.09 -0.63
C VAL A 24 2.66 -2.61 -1.64
N TYR A 25 3.51 -1.73 -2.16
CA TYR A 25 4.66 -2.11 -2.96
C TYR A 25 5.91 -2.04 -2.08
N GLU A 26 6.61 -3.16 -1.99
CA GLU A 26 7.82 -3.31 -1.17
C GLU A 26 8.74 -4.30 -1.89
N ASP A 27 10.02 -3.93 -2.06
CA ASP A 27 11.03 -4.76 -2.72
C ASP A 27 10.69 -5.22 -4.16
N GLY A 28 9.84 -4.47 -4.87
CA GLY A 28 9.35 -4.84 -6.20
C GLY A 28 8.16 -5.80 -6.21
N GLU A 29 7.67 -6.22 -5.04
CA GLU A 29 6.46 -7.02 -4.91
C GLU A 29 5.26 -6.16 -4.51
N ARG A 30 4.08 -6.47 -5.08
CA ARG A 30 2.81 -5.84 -4.71
C ARG A 30 2.00 -6.75 -3.80
N LYS A 31 1.85 -6.37 -2.54
CA LYS A 31 0.95 -7.00 -1.57
C LYS A 31 -0.39 -6.29 -1.55
N LYS A 32 -1.49 -7.05 -1.51
CA LYS A 32 -2.86 -6.53 -1.38
C LYS A 32 -3.39 -6.90 0.00
N LEU A 33 -3.75 -5.91 0.80
CA LEU A 33 -4.38 -6.06 2.11
C LEU A 33 -5.87 -5.75 2.01
N GLY A 34 -6.71 -6.53 2.70
CA GLY A 34 -8.16 -6.41 2.69
C GLY A 34 -8.88 -7.64 2.14
N PRO A 35 -10.20 -7.58 1.87
CA PRO A 35 -11.04 -6.38 1.86
C PRO A 35 -11.29 -5.76 3.25
N PHE A 36 -11.49 -4.45 3.27
CA PHE A 36 -11.95 -3.67 4.43
C PHE A 36 -13.37 -3.15 4.20
N SER A 37 -14.16 -3.11 5.27
CA SER A 37 -15.56 -2.69 5.21
C SER A 37 -15.72 -1.19 5.00
N THR A 38 -14.74 -0.37 5.39
CA THR A 38 -14.80 1.09 5.27
C THR A 38 -13.49 1.68 4.76
N ALA A 39 -13.58 2.87 4.15
CA ALA A 39 -12.42 3.65 3.76
C ALA A 39 -11.51 3.99 4.95
N ALA A 40 -12.10 4.25 6.12
CA ALA A 40 -11.35 4.60 7.33
C ALA A 40 -10.46 3.44 7.81
N GLN A 41 -10.95 2.19 7.76
CA GLN A 41 -10.13 1.02 8.09
C GLN A 41 -8.97 0.84 7.10
N ALA A 42 -9.25 0.98 5.79
CA ALA A 42 -8.21 0.90 4.78
C ALA A 42 -7.17 2.03 4.94
N ALA A 43 -7.60 3.24 5.30
CA ALA A 43 -6.72 4.38 5.52
C ALA A 43 -5.82 4.19 6.76
N ASP A 44 -6.36 3.65 7.86
CA ASP A 44 -5.58 3.34 9.07
C ASP A 44 -4.48 2.29 8.76
N VAL A 45 -4.83 1.23 8.02
CA VAL A 45 -3.85 0.23 7.58
C VAL A 45 -2.83 0.85 6.63
N ALA A 46 -3.26 1.67 5.67
CA ALA A 46 -2.34 2.36 4.77
C ALA A 46 -1.36 3.28 5.52
N ALA A 47 -1.81 3.97 6.57
CA ALA A 47 -0.95 4.81 7.39
C ALA A 47 0.09 3.98 8.18
N ARG A 48 -0.33 2.83 8.73
CA ARG A 48 0.59 1.89 9.41
C ARG A 48 1.65 1.35 8.45
N GLU A 49 1.25 0.92 7.26
CA GLU A 49 2.18 0.42 6.24
C GLU A 49 3.11 1.53 5.74
N SER A 50 2.59 2.75 5.56
CA SER A 50 3.41 3.90 5.17
C SER A 50 4.47 4.21 6.23
N LYS A 51 4.12 4.11 7.52
CA LYS A 51 5.06 4.27 8.63
C LYS A 51 6.07 3.12 8.69
N ARG A 52 5.63 1.87 8.51
CA ARG A 52 6.49 0.68 8.47
C ARG A 52 7.55 0.77 7.37
N LEU A 53 7.16 1.30 6.20
CA LEU A 53 8.02 1.49 5.05
C LEU A 53 8.84 2.79 5.08
N GLY A 54 8.69 3.63 6.11
CA GLY A 54 9.39 4.92 6.18
C GLY A 54 8.97 5.91 5.09
N LEU A 55 7.76 5.78 4.55
CA LEU A 55 7.19 6.67 3.53
C LEU A 55 6.63 7.97 4.11
N GLY A 56 6.50 8.03 5.44
CA GLY A 56 6.24 9.27 6.15
C GLY A 56 7.51 10.08 6.30
N ARG A 57 7.52 11.29 5.71
CA ARG A 57 8.53 12.32 5.95
C ARG A 57 8.59 12.71 7.43
#